data_AF-A0A969CHM4-F1
#
_entry.id   AF-A0A969CHM4-F1
#
_cell.length_a   1.000
_cell.length_b   1.000
_cell.length_c   1.000
_cell.angle_alpha   90.00
_cell.angle_beta   90.00
_cell.angle_gamma   90.00
#
_symmetry.space_group_name_H-M   'P 1'
#
loop_
_entity.id
_entity.type
_entity.pdbx_description
1 polymer ?
#
loop_
_entity_poly.entity_id
_entity_poly.type
_entity_poly.pdbx_seq_one_letter_code
_entity_poly.pdbx_strand_id
1 'polypeptide(L)'
;MEIKVFTSTLLTNLWVALLLTPAQGMPPTLQTDLSNRNLRTLEKLVDIAQQNSAAIKEAKAELGLSSWADSAVLEITPSYSTGNFVEDREQFSESERSFSISLTLNPLQMLSAVQQRPALRAKLKEAIMQKRAEVVQAYIAYLQAKQAKAIAQYQMQPYQNQTAADADSVTAANELFIASSNERVALENLAAAVGHSPTALLNLLQ
;
A
#
# COMPACT_ATOMS: atom_id res chain seq x y z
N MET A 1 8.46 30.33 11.78
CA MET A 1 8.43 29.20 12.73
C MET A 1 8.78 27.95 11.94
N GLU A 2 10.08 27.67 11.82
CA GLU A 2 10.62 26.58 11.04
C GLU A 2 10.81 25.35 11.93
N ILE A 3 10.08 24.28 11.64
CA ILE A 3 10.28 22.99 12.29
C ILE A 3 11.30 22.23 11.45
N LYS A 4 12.58 22.31 11.85
CA LYS A 4 13.63 21.40 11.39
C LYS A 4 13.29 19.99 11.90
N VAL A 5 12.79 19.14 11.01
CA VAL A 5 12.65 17.70 11.27
C VAL A 5 14.04 17.08 11.16
N PHE A 6 14.70 16.97 12.32
CA PHE A 6 15.93 16.24 12.52
C PHE A 6 15.56 14.77 12.71
N THR A 7 15.46 13.99 11.63
CA THR A 7 15.25 12.53 11.73
C THR A 7 16.40 11.77 11.09
N SER A 8 17.38 11.46 11.95
CA SER A 8 17.95 10.12 12.10
C SER A 8 18.30 9.33 10.83
N THR A 9 19.01 9.94 9.89
CA THR A 9 19.56 9.26 8.70
C THR A 9 21.00 8.76 8.86
N LEU A 10 21.62 8.94 10.04
CA LEU A 10 23.04 8.63 10.25
C LEU A 10 23.31 7.33 11.04
N LEU A 11 22.31 6.71 11.68
CA LEU A 11 22.51 5.48 12.46
C LEU A 11 22.20 4.18 11.70
N THR A 12 21.53 4.24 10.56
CA THR A 12 21.20 3.06 9.75
C THR A 12 22.29 2.68 8.74
N ASN A 13 23.17 3.61 8.36
CA ASN A 13 24.18 3.35 7.33
C ASN A 13 25.44 2.60 7.85
N LEU A 14 25.65 2.52 9.17
CA LEU A 14 26.83 1.80 9.70
C LEU A 14 26.62 0.27 9.79
N TRP A 15 25.38 -0.20 9.92
CA TRP A 15 25.06 -1.63 10.00
C TRP A 15 24.90 -2.29 8.63
N VAL A 16 24.55 -1.51 7.59
CA VAL A 16 24.40 -2.03 6.22
C VAL A 16 25.75 -2.37 5.58
N ALA A 17 26.84 -1.67 5.96
CA ALA A 17 28.16 -1.90 5.40
C ALA A 17 28.88 -3.14 5.98
N LEU A 18 28.47 -3.63 7.16
CA LEU A 18 29.15 -4.76 7.81
C LEU A 18 28.62 -6.15 7.37
N LEU A 19 27.49 -6.20 6.65
CA LEU A 19 26.85 -7.45 6.22
C LEU A 19 27.16 -7.85 4.77
N LEU A 20 28.02 -7.09 4.07
CA LEU A 20 28.42 -7.38 2.68
C LEU A 20 29.88 -7.84 2.51
N THR A 21 30.69 -7.90 3.58
CA THR A 21 32.03 -8.47 3.51
C THR A 21 31.99 -9.98 3.79
N PRO A 22 32.43 -10.83 2.85
CA PRO A 22 32.44 -12.27 3.06
C PRO A 22 33.48 -12.64 4.13
N ALA A 23 33.02 -13.15 5.27
CA ALA A 23 33.87 -13.97 6.12
C ALA A 23 34.12 -15.30 5.38
N GLN A 24 35.37 -15.59 5.05
CA GLN A 24 35.75 -16.84 4.40
C GLN A 24 35.29 -18.02 5.28
N GLY A 25 34.44 -18.89 4.73
CA GLY A 25 33.95 -20.11 5.41
C GLY A 25 32.43 -20.23 5.58
N MET A 26 31.62 -19.29 5.07
CA MET A 26 30.15 -19.43 5.15
C MET A 26 29.60 -20.56 4.26
N PRO A 27 28.61 -21.33 4.73
CA PRO A 27 27.95 -22.37 3.93
C PRO A 27 27.19 -21.76 2.72
N PRO A 28 27.03 -22.51 1.62
CA PRO A 28 26.50 -22.03 0.33
C PRO A 28 25.00 -21.64 0.34
N THR A 29 24.35 -21.58 1.50
CA THR A 29 22.93 -21.25 1.66
C THR A 29 22.63 -19.75 1.83
N LEU A 30 23.67 -18.89 1.78
CA LEU A 30 23.57 -17.46 2.07
C LEU A 30 23.61 -16.56 0.82
N GLN A 31 23.37 -17.11 -0.37
CA GLN A 31 23.14 -16.31 -1.56
C GLN A 31 21.65 -16.03 -1.70
N THR A 32 21.22 -14.79 -1.49
CA THR A 32 19.89 -14.32 -1.89
C THR A 32 19.86 -14.16 -3.40
N ASP A 33 19.86 -15.28 -4.14
CA ASP A 33 19.42 -15.21 -5.52
C ASP A 33 17.92 -14.90 -5.50
N LEU A 34 17.50 -13.86 -6.22
CA LEU A 34 16.10 -13.48 -6.37
C LEU A 34 15.42 -14.55 -7.23
N SER A 35 15.10 -15.68 -6.60
CA SER A 35 14.43 -16.80 -7.24
C SER A 35 13.16 -16.33 -7.96
N ASN A 36 12.81 -16.98 -9.07
CA ASN A 36 11.54 -16.76 -9.75
C ASN A 36 10.33 -16.83 -8.80
N ARG A 37 10.43 -17.61 -7.71
CA ARG A 37 9.41 -17.63 -6.65
C ARG A 37 9.30 -16.27 -5.94
N ASN A 38 10.43 -15.66 -5.57
CA ASN A 38 10.49 -14.38 -4.88
C ASN A 38 9.94 -13.24 -5.75
N LEU A 39 10.20 -13.27 -7.06
CA LEU A 39 9.65 -12.30 -8.01
C LEU A 39 8.12 -12.40 -8.11
N ARG A 40 7.57 -13.61 -8.22
CA ARG A 40 6.11 -13.81 -8.23
C ARG A 40 5.46 -13.38 -6.92
N THR A 41 6.10 -13.65 -5.79
CA THR A 41 5.60 -13.19 -4.48
C THR A 41 5.60 -11.68 -4.40
N LEU A 42 6.68 -11.03 -4.85
CA LEU A 42 6.79 -9.57 -4.88
C LEU A 42 5.71 -8.93 -5.78
N GLU A 43 5.45 -9.47 -6.96
CA GLU A 43 4.38 -8.99 -7.84
C GLU A 43 3.01 -9.06 -7.15
N LYS A 44 2.68 -10.19 -6.52
CA LYS A 44 1.43 -10.32 -5.75
C LYS A 44 1.33 -9.32 -4.60
N LEU A 45 2.43 -9.10 -3.88
CA LEU A 45 2.47 -8.12 -2.78
C LEU A 45 2.26 -6.70 -3.30
N VAL A 46 2.85 -6.36 -4.44
CA VAL A 46 2.65 -5.06 -5.10
C VAL A 46 1.20 -4.88 -5.54
N ASP A 47 0.57 -5.91 -6.13
CA ASP A 47 -0.83 -5.85 -6.56
C ASP A 47 -1.77 -5.61 -5.38
N ILE A 48 -1.57 -6.33 -4.27
CA ILE A 48 -2.33 -6.14 -3.03
C ILE A 48 -2.09 -4.73 -2.47
N ALA A 49 -0.84 -4.27 -2.43
CA ALA A 49 -0.49 -2.94 -1.94
C ALA A 49 -1.13 -1.83 -2.77
N GLN A 50 -1.20 -2.00 -4.09
CA GLN A 50 -1.86 -1.06 -4.99
C GLN A 50 -3.37 -1.01 -4.74
N GLN A 51 -4.00 -2.17 -4.52
CA GLN A 51 -5.43 -2.27 -4.22
C GLN A 51 -5.78 -1.68 -2.85
N ASN A 52 -4.85 -1.71 -1.89
CA ASN A 52 -5.10 -1.22 -0.53
C ASN A 52 -4.70 0.25 -0.33
N SER A 53 -3.84 0.81 -1.19
CA SER A 53 -3.32 2.17 -1.06
C SER A 53 -4.41 3.24 -1.18
N ALA A 54 -4.55 4.07 -0.14
CA ALA A 54 -5.44 5.23 -0.14
C ALA A 54 -5.03 6.25 -1.23
N ALA A 55 -3.74 6.57 -1.35
CA ALA A 55 -3.23 7.50 -2.35
C ALA A 55 -3.56 7.07 -3.80
N ILE A 56 -3.50 5.76 -4.09
CA ILE A 56 -3.87 5.24 -5.41
C ILE A 56 -5.38 5.29 -5.61
N LYS A 57 -6.18 4.99 -4.58
CA LYS A 57 -7.65 5.11 -4.62
C LYS A 57 -8.09 6.55 -4.85
N GLU A 58 -7.48 7.50 -4.15
CA GLU A 58 -7.72 8.94 -4.29
C GLU A 58 -7.33 9.44 -5.67
N ALA A 59 -6.10 9.16 -6.13
CA ALA A 59 -5.66 9.55 -7.47
C ALA A 59 -6.53 8.91 -8.58
N LYS A 60 -7.04 7.70 -8.36
CA LYS A 60 -7.99 7.04 -9.28
C LYS A 60 -9.38 7.66 -9.22
N ALA A 61 -9.85 8.08 -8.06
CA ALA A 61 -11.10 8.80 -7.90
C ALA A 61 -11.04 10.17 -8.58
N GLU A 62 -9.92 10.89 -8.46
CA GLU A 62 -9.68 12.14 -9.18
C GLU A 62 -9.72 11.97 -10.71
N LEU A 63 -9.34 10.80 -11.24
CA LEU A 63 -9.46 10.47 -12.67
C LEU A 63 -10.86 9.99 -13.10
N GLY A 64 -11.68 9.57 -12.14
CA GLY A 64 -12.99 8.96 -12.36
C GLY A 64 -14.09 9.97 -12.69
N LEU A 65 -15.34 9.50 -12.69
CA LEU A 65 -16.54 10.33 -12.95
C LEU A 65 -16.70 11.48 -11.94
N SER A 66 -16.09 11.38 -10.76
CA SER A 66 -16.02 12.46 -9.78
C SER A 66 -15.33 13.72 -10.31
N SER A 67 -14.40 13.62 -11.27
CA SER A 67 -13.84 14.82 -11.94
C SER A 67 -14.84 15.56 -12.84
N TRP A 68 -16.01 14.95 -13.09
CA TRP A 68 -17.07 15.49 -13.92
C TRP A 68 -18.28 15.96 -13.10
N ALA A 69 -18.31 15.66 -11.79
CA ALA A 69 -19.41 16.01 -10.91
C ALA A 69 -19.66 17.52 -10.88
N ASP A 70 -18.61 18.33 -10.92
CA ASP A 70 -18.75 19.80 -10.97
C ASP A 70 -19.22 20.31 -12.34
N SER A 71 -19.04 19.51 -13.41
CA SER A 71 -19.34 19.90 -14.79
C SER A 71 -20.74 19.55 -15.27
N ALA A 72 -21.48 18.74 -14.50
CA ALA A 72 -22.81 18.26 -14.84
C ALA A 72 -23.70 18.18 -13.60
N VAL A 73 -24.85 18.85 -13.63
CA VAL A 73 -25.88 18.77 -12.59
C VAL A 73 -27.06 17.98 -13.14
N LEU A 74 -27.41 16.87 -12.47
CA LEU A 74 -28.59 16.07 -12.77
C LEU A 74 -29.64 16.35 -11.68
N GLU A 75 -30.73 16.98 -12.05
CA GLU A 75 -31.87 17.21 -11.17
C GLU A 75 -33.02 16.29 -11.58
N ILE A 76 -33.59 15.60 -10.58
CA ILE A 76 -34.73 14.72 -10.76
C ILE A 76 -35.85 15.29 -9.89
N THR A 77 -36.88 15.85 -10.52
CA THR A 77 -38.00 16.46 -9.80
C THR A 77 -39.27 15.67 -10.07
N PRO A 78 -39.82 14.94 -9.07
CA PRO A 78 -41.15 14.39 -9.16
C PRO A 78 -42.18 15.50 -8.99
N SER A 79 -43.19 15.52 -9.86
CA SER A 79 -44.28 16.49 -9.81
C SER A 79 -45.61 15.75 -9.70
N TYR A 80 -46.42 16.16 -8.74
CA TYR A 80 -47.79 15.69 -8.58
C TYR A 80 -48.72 16.87 -8.75
N SER A 81 -49.63 16.76 -9.71
CA SER A 81 -50.65 17.76 -9.95
C SER A 81 -52.02 17.11 -9.87
N THR A 82 -52.94 17.77 -9.17
CA THR A 82 -54.36 17.38 -9.12
C THR A 82 -55.16 18.53 -9.69
N GLY A 83 -55.81 18.30 -10.83
CA GLY A 83 -56.70 19.25 -11.48
C GLY A 83 -58.14 18.87 -11.21
N ASN A 84 -58.93 19.81 -10.70
CA ASN A 84 -60.38 19.67 -10.62
C ASN A 84 -60.98 20.55 -11.72
N PHE A 85 -61.74 19.94 -12.62
CA PHE A 85 -62.42 20.66 -13.69
C PHE A 85 -63.91 20.36 -13.63
N VAL A 86 -64.71 21.41 -13.81
CA VAL A 86 -66.18 21.33 -13.80
C VAL A 86 -66.63 21.49 -15.24
N GLU A 87 -67.19 20.43 -15.81
CA GLU A 87 -67.77 20.45 -17.15
C GLU A 87 -69.22 19.98 -17.05
N ASP A 88 -70.17 20.79 -17.56
CA ASP A 88 -71.61 20.53 -17.63
C ASP A 88 -72.22 19.72 -16.46
N ARG A 89 -72.03 20.23 -15.24
CA ARG A 89 -72.58 19.73 -13.95
C ARG A 89 -72.00 18.44 -13.38
N GLU A 90 -70.93 17.90 -13.96
CA GLU A 90 -70.15 16.81 -13.36
C GLU A 90 -68.76 17.32 -12.94
N GLN A 91 -68.31 16.92 -11.74
CA GLN A 91 -66.99 17.23 -11.20
C GLN A 91 -66.04 16.09 -11.54
N PHE A 92 -65.04 16.36 -12.38
CA PHE A 92 -63.97 15.42 -12.68
C PHE A 92 -62.71 15.82 -11.92
N SER A 93 -62.14 14.85 -11.21
CA SER A 93 -60.83 14.98 -10.56
C SER A 93 -59.83 14.16 -11.35
N GLU A 94 -58.85 14.83 -11.95
CA GLU A 94 -57.75 14.17 -12.65
C GLU A 94 -56.46 14.35 -11.84
N SER A 95 -55.76 13.25 -11.59
CA SER A 95 -54.46 13.27 -10.92
C SER A 95 -53.38 12.87 -11.89
N GLU A 96 -52.45 13.79 -12.14
CA GLU A 96 -51.32 13.56 -13.02
C GLU A 96 -50.04 13.40 -12.19
N ARG A 97 -49.31 12.32 -12.46
CA ARG A 97 -47.98 12.07 -11.90
C ARG A 97 -46.98 12.20 -13.02
N SER A 98 -46.12 13.20 -12.94
CA SER A 98 -45.05 13.40 -13.89
C SER A 98 -43.69 13.40 -13.19
N PHE A 99 -42.65 13.05 -13.93
CA PHE A 99 -41.28 13.17 -13.47
C PHE A 99 -40.50 13.97 -14.51
N SER A 100 -39.71 14.95 -14.07
CA SER A 100 -38.78 15.67 -14.92
C SER A 100 -37.35 15.30 -14.55
N ILE A 101 -36.54 15.10 -15.59
CA ILE A 101 -35.10 14.88 -15.48
C ILE A 101 -34.44 16.03 -16.24
N SER A 102 -33.80 16.95 -15.53
CA SER A 102 -33.00 18.04 -16.12
C SER A 102 -31.51 17.73 -15.98
N LEU A 103 -30.78 17.82 -17.08
CA LEU A 103 -29.33 17.72 -17.12
C LEU A 103 -28.76 19.07 -17.54
N THR A 104 -28.05 19.73 -16.63
CA THR A 104 -27.34 20.98 -16.90
C THR A 104 -25.85 20.70 -17.06
N LEU A 105 -25.29 21.06 -18.21
CA LEU A 105 -23.87 20.86 -18.53
C LEU A 105 -23.13 22.19 -18.57
N ASN A 106 -21.94 22.25 -17.97
CA ASN A 106 -21.05 23.40 -18.05
C ASN A 106 -19.86 23.10 -18.98
N PRO A 107 -19.88 23.55 -20.24
CA PRO A 107 -18.87 23.17 -21.23
C PRO A 107 -17.46 23.69 -20.89
N LEU A 108 -17.36 24.82 -20.17
CA LEU A 108 -16.06 25.39 -19.78
C LEU A 108 -15.37 24.50 -18.73
N GLN A 109 -16.15 24.01 -17.76
CA GLN A 109 -15.66 23.06 -16.75
C GLN A 109 -15.31 21.71 -17.37
N MET A 110 -16.10 21.22 -18.33
CA MET A 110 -15.77 19.99 -19.07
C MET A 110 -14.42 20.09 -19.79
N LEU A 111 -14.13 21.21 -20.46
CA LEU A 111 -12.85 21.42 -21.13
C LEU A 111 -11.68 21.41 -20.14
N SER A 112 -11.85 22.08 -18.99
CA SER A 112 -10.84 22.11 -17.94
C SER A 112 -10.57 20.72 -17.36
N ALA A 113 -11.62 19.90 -17.14
CA ALA A 113 -11.49 18.53 -16.67
C ALA A 113 -10.71 17.66 -17.66
N VAL A 114 -10.94 17.82 -18.98
CA VAL A 114 -10.19 17.10 -20.02
C VAL A 114 -8.72 17.55 -20.06
N GLN A 115 -8.44 18.85 -19.95
CA GLN A 115 -7.08 19.39 -19.96
C GLN A 115 -6.26 18.93 -18.74
N GLN A 116 -6.89 18.71 -17.59
CA GLN A 116 -6.22 18.26 -16.37
C GLN A 116 -5.94 16.75 -16.35
N ARG A 117 -6.58 15.94 -17.21
CA ARG A 117 -6.39 14.48 -17.25
C ARG A 117 -4.93 14.01 -17.35
N PRO A 118 -4.06 14.60 -18.18
CA PRO A 118 -2.66 14.19 -18.26
C PRO A 118 -1.92 14.39 -16.93
N ALA A 119 -2.16 15.51 -16.24
CA ALA A 119 -1.57 15.78 -14.94
C ALA A 119 -2.06 14.80 -13.87
N LEU A 120 -3.35 14.50 -13.85
CA LEU A 120 -3.92 13.50 -12.93
C LEU A 120 -3.42 12.08 -13.24
N ARG A 121 -3.22 11.72 -14.52
CA ARG A 121 -2.58 10.46 -14.92
C ARG A 121 -1.15 10.38 -14.45
N ALA A 122 -0.40 11.49 -14.53
CA ALA A 122 0.96 11.54 -14.01
C ALA A 122 0.98 11.32 -12.49
N LYS A 123 0.08 11.97 -11.73
CA LYS A 123 -0.08 11.74 -10.29
C LYS A 123 -0.42 10.29 -9.95
N LEU A 124 -1.36 9.66 -10.67
CA LEU A 124 -1.68 8.25 -10.45
C LEU A 124 -0.46 7.35 -10.72
N LYS A 125 0.27 7.61 -11.82
CA LYS A 125 1.47 6.85 -12.16
C LYS A 125 2.55 7.02 -11.08
N GLU A 126 2.74 8.24 -10.59
CA GLU A 126 3.67 8.55 -9.51
C GLU A 126 3.30 7.79 -8.23
N ALA A 127 2.03 7.84 -7.81
CA ALA A 127 1.54 7.11 -6.64
C ALA A 127 1.75 5.58 -6.77
N ILE A 128 1.51 5.02 -7.96
CA ILE A 128 1.77 3.60 -8.25
C ILE A 128 3.26 3.27 -8.14
N MET A 129 4.13 4.09 -8.73
CA MET A 129 5.58 3.87 -8.71
C MET A 129 6.14 3.99 -7.30
N GLN A 130 5.70 5.00 -6.54
CA GLN A 130 6.09 5.19 -5.15
C GLN A 130 5.66 4.00 -4.30
N LYS A 131 4.42 3.53 -4.46
CA LYS A 131 3.93 2.38 -3.70
C LYS A 131 4.69 1.10 -4.03
N ARG A 132 5.00 0.90 -5.31
CA ARG A 132 5.82 -0.23 -5.76
C ARG A 132 7.23 -0.17 -5.14
N ALA A 133 7.87 1.00 -5.15
CA ALA A 133 9.20 1.16 -4.57
C ALA A 133 9.23 0.85 -3.07
N GLU A 134 8.22 1.33 -2.33
CA GLU A 134 8.06 1.07 -0.89
C GLU A 134 7.97 -0.44 -0.58
N VAL A 135 7.10 -1.16 -1.31
CA VAL A 135 6.92 -2.62 -1.12
C VAL A 135 8.19 -3.38 -1.47
N VAL A 136 8.86 -3.02 -2.58
CA VAL A 136 10.12 -3.66 -3.00
C VAL A 136 11.19 -3.45 -1.95
N GLN A 137 11.35 -2.23 -1.44
CA GLN A 137 12.34 -1.91 -0.42
C GLN A 137 12.07 -2.66 0.88
N ALA A 138 10.82 -2.70 1.33
CA ALA A 138 10.43 -3.45 2.52
C ALA A 138 10.64 -4.96 2.35
N TYR A 139 10.39 -5.50 1.16
CA TYR A 139 10.59 -6.93 0.87
C TYR A 139 12.07 -7.30 0.88
N ILE A 140 12.93 -6.47 0.28
CA ILE A 140 14.38 -6.65 0.33
C ILE A 140 14.88 -6.61 1.77
N ALA A 141 14.42 -5.65 2.59
CA ALA A 141 14.79 -5.55 3.99
C ALA A 141 14.36 -6.81 4.78
N TYR A 142 13.17 -7.34 4.51
CA TYR A 142 12.72 -8.60 5.08
C TYR A 142 13.62 -9.78 4.71
N LEU A 143 13.99 -9.91 3.43
CA LEU A 143 14.91 -10.97 2.98
C LEU A 143 16.29 -10.86 3.66
N GLN A 144 16.82 -9.65 3.78
CA GLN A 144 18.09 -9.40 4.47
C GLN A 144 18.01 -9.78 5.96
N ALA A 145 16.93 -9.39 6.64
CA ALA A 145 16.74 -9.71 8.05
C ALA A 145 16.57 -11.22 8.28
N LYS A 146 15.82 -11.90 7.40
CA LYS A 146 15.68 -13.35 7.40
C LYS A 146 17.04 -14.06 7.20
N GLN A 147 17.87 -13.53 6.31
CA GLN A 147 19.21 -14.05 6.10
C GLN A 147 20.12 -13.82 7.31
N ALA A 148 20.13 -12.62 7.89
CA ALA A 148 20.91 -12.32 9.09
C ALA A 148 20.56 -13.27 10.25
N LYS A 149 19.27 -13.59 10.42
CA LYS A 149 18.84 -14.59 11.41
C LYS A 149 19.37 -15.97 11.11
N ALA A 150 19.37 -16.40 9.85
CA ALA A 150 19.92 -17.71 9.46
C ALA A 150 21.43 -17.79 9.76
N ILE A 151 22.17 -16.70 9.52
CA ILE A 151 23.60 -16.59 9.88
C ILE A 151 23.79 -16.70 11.39
N ALA A 152 23.06 -15.90 12.17
CA ALA A 152 23.14 -15.91 13.63
C ALA A 152 22.76 -17.28 14.22
N GLN A 153 21.77 -17.95 13.63
CA GLN A 153 21.37 -19.30 14.03
C GLN A 153 22.48 -20.32 13.73
N TYR A 154 23.17 -20.19 12.60
CA TYR A 154 24.32 -21.04 12.27
C TYR A 154 25.48 -20.82 13.24
N GLN A 155 25.79 -19.56 13.57
CA GLN A 155 26.82 -19.20 14.57
C GLN A 155 26.50 -19.73 15.96
N MET A 156 25.22 -19.90 16.30
CA MET A 156 24.77 -20.49 17.57
C MET A 156 24.88 -22.02 17.64
N GLN A 157 24.97 -22.73 16.51
CA GLN A 157 25.05 -24.20 16.48
C GLN A 157 26.16 -24.81 17.36
N PRO A 158 27.42 -24.32 17.34
CA PRO A 158 28.48 -24.89 18.17
C PRO A 158 28.23 -24.76 19.68
N TYR A 159 27.37 -23.83 20.11
CA TYR A 159 27.07 -23.57 21.52
C TYR A 159 25.80 -24.27 22.03
N GLN A 160 25.04 -24.98 21.18
CA GLN A 160 23.76 -25.60 21.56
C GLN A 160 23.88 -26.65 22.68
N ASN A 161 25.04 -27.28 22.83
CA ASN A 161 25.30 -28.29 23.86
C ASN A 161 26.21 -27.78 25.01
N GLN A 162 26.59 -26.49 24.99
CA GLN A 162 27.45 -25.89 26.00
C GLN A 162 26.59 -25.15 27.03
N THR A 163 26.93 -25.26 28.31
CA THR A 163 26.31 -24.47 29.37
C THR A 163 26.61 -22.99 29.12
N ALA A 164 25.59 -22.12 29.27
CA ALA A 164 25.58 -20.68 28.96
C ALA A 164 26.56 -19.78 29.76
N ALA A 165 27.70 -20.31 30.19
CA ALA A 165 28.72 -19.65 30.97
C ALA A 165 29.89 -19.11 30.12
N ASP A 166 29.96 -19.46 28.83
CA ASP A 166 31.01 -18.96 27.93
C ASP A 166 30.58 -17.61 27.30
N ALA A 167 31.47 -16.62 27.31
CA ALA A 167 31.19 -15.27 26.82
C ALA A 167 30.82 -15.26 25.32
N ASP A 168 31.40 -16.18 24.55
CA ASP A 168 31.12 -16.32 23.13
C ASP A 168 29.70 -16.89 22.90
N SER A 169 29.23 -17.79 23.78
CA SER A 169 27.87 -18.34 23.73
C SER A 169 26.81 -17.28 24.02
N VAL A 170 27.08 -16.37 24.97
CA VAL A 170 26.18 -15.25 25.30
C VAL A 170 26.14 -14.24 24.17
N THR A 171 27.28 -13.96 23.53
CA THR A 171 27.38 -13.04 22.39
C THR A 171 26.59 -13.55 21.20
N ALA A 172 26.80 -14.80 20.80
CA ALA A 172 26.06 -15.43 19.71
C ALA A 172 24.54 -15.50 20.00
N ALA A 173 24.14 -15.74 21.26
CA ALA A 173 22.74 -15.75 21.64
C ALA A 173 22.09 -14.37 21.52
N ASN A 174 22.82 -13.32 21.91
CA ASN A 174 22.38 -11.94 21.75
C ASN A 174 22.27 -11.55 20.26
N GLU A 175 23.22 -11.95 19.42
CA GLU A 175 23.15 -11.73 17.97
C GLU A 175 21.92 -12.41 17.34
N LEU A 176 21.62 -13.66 17.74
CA LEU A 176 20.42 -14.36 17.30
C LEU A 176 19.13 -13.66 17.75
N PHE A 177 19.10 -13.16 18.99
CA PHE A 177 17.96 -12.40 19.51
C PHE A 177 17.74 -11.10 18.71
N ILE A 178 18.81 -10.33 18.48
CA ILE A 178 18.77 -9.11 17.67
C ILE A 178 18.30 -9.41 16.25
N ALA A 179 18.86 -10.45 15.61
CA ALA A 179 18.49 -10.83 14.26
C ALA A 179 17.02 -11.30 14.15
N SER A 180 16.54 -12.06 15.13
CA SER A 180 15.13 -12.47 15.23
C SER A 180 14.19 -11.28 15.42
N SER A 181 14.57 -10.32 16.28
CA SER A 181 13.83 -9.08 16.46
C SER A 181 13.77 -8.26 15.17
N ASN A 182 14.89 -8.15 14.46
CA ASN A 182 14.97 -7.41 13.20
C ASN A 182 14.14 -8.06 12.09
N GLU A 183 14.10 -9.41 12.00
CA GLU A 183 13.22 -10.12 11.06
C GLU A 183 11.75 -9.78 11.33
N ARG A 184 11.34 -9.77 12.60
CA ARG A 184 9.96 -9.44 12.99
C ARG A 184 9.59 -8.00 12.62
N VAL A 185 10.47 -7.05 12.91
CA VAL A 185 10.26 -5.63 12.55
C VAL A 185 10.21 -5.46 11.02
N ALA A 186 11.09 -6.13 10.28
CA ALA A 186 11.09 -6.06 8.82
C ALA A 186 9.79 -6.65 8.22
N LEU A 187 9.26 -7.72 8.82
CA LEU A 187 7.98 -8.29 8.43
C LEU A 187 6.80 -7.35 8.75
N GLU A 188 6.82 -6.69 9.89
CA GLU A 188 5.81 -5.68 10.26
C GLU A 188 5.84 -4.48 9.30
N ASN A 189 7.03 -4.00 8.94
CA ASN A 189 7.20 -2.94 7.95
C ASN A 189 6.71 -3.36 6.56
N LEU A 190 6.98 -4.59 6.14
CA LEU A 190 6.45 -5.13 4.89
C LEU A 190 4.92 -5.24 4.92
N ALA A 191 4.34 -5.66 6.04
CA ALA A 191 2.90 -5.74 6.23
C ALA A 191 2.25 -4.35 6.16
N ALA A 192 2.85 -3.35 6.79
CA ALA A 192 2.43 -1.95 6.69
C ALA A 192 2.53 -1.41 5.25
N ALA A 193 3.64 -1.69 4.56
CA ALA A 193 3.85 -1.27 3.18
C ALA A 193 2.81 -1.91 2.23
N VAL A 194 2.40 -3.15 2.47
CA VAL A 194 1.38 -3.84 1.67
C VAL A 194 -0.05 -3.48 2.09
N GLY A 195 -0.23 -2.88 3.27
CA GLY A 195 -1.55 -2.61 3.85
C GLY A 195 -2.26 -3.90 4.25
N HIS A 196 -1.53 -4.85 4.83
CA HIS A 196 -2.04 -6.15 5.25
C HIS A 196 -1.61 -6.45 6.70
N SER A 197 -2.28 -7.38 7.38
CA SER A 197 -1.81 -7.84 8.69
C SER A 197 -0.54 -8.73 8.57
N PRO A 198 0.39 -8.66 9.54
CA PRO A 198 1.58 -9.53 9.58
C PRO A 198 1.28 -11.02 9.45
N THR A 199 0.23 -11.50 10.12
CA THR A 199 -0.19 -12.91 10.13
C THR A 199 -0.68 -13.38 8.75
N ALA A 200 -1.43 -12.56 8.05
CA ALA A 200 -1.89 -12.92 6.72
C ALA A 200 -0.78 -12.77 5.67
N LEU A 201 0.17 -11.86 5.89
CA LEU A 201 1.35 -11.75 5.05
C LEU A 201 2.26 -13.00 5.20
N LEU A 202 2.39 -13.57 6.39
CA LEU A 202 3.09 -14.86 6.59
C LEU A 202 2.50 -15.98 5.75
N ASN A 203 1.17 -16.09 5.68
CA ASN A 203 0.49 -17.10 4.84
C ASN A 203 0.78 -16.92 3.34
N LEU A 204 1.04 -15.69 2.88
CA LEU A 204 1.41 -15.40 1.49
C LEU A 204 2.89 -15.68 1.19
N LEU A 205 3.74 -15.65 2.21
CA LEU A 205 5.19 -15.87 2.08
C LEU A 205 5.62 -17.34 2.21
N GLN A 206 4.74 -18.23 2.69
CA GLN A 206 4.98 -19.67 2.85
C GLN A 206 4.91 -20.44 1.53
#